data_AF-A0AAU9JW51-F1
#
_entry.id   AF-A0AAU9JW51-F1
#
_cell.length_a   1.000
_cell.length_b   1.000
_cell.length_c   1.000
_cell.angle_alpha   90.00
_cell.angle_beta   90.00
_cell.angle_gamma   90.00
#
_symmetry.space_group_name_H-M   'P 1'
#
loop_
_entity.id
_entity.type
_entity.pdbx_description
1 polymer ?
#
loop_
_entity_poly.entity_id
_entity_poly.type
_entity_poly.pdbx_seq_one_letter_code
_entity_poly.pdbx_strand_id
1 'polypeptide(L)'
;MEDRDAKIENYLNTIDAMGEQMEHLKSKLSEINSRISSKASQPNLKLLDSKINQSQNALQQMLQEIEYERSIFRRLTVSNEPANPSFSSVDKNLIKRFEELSEENKILASKKKSLEYSNLRIPSESSKTLNPNVQFLMKKAIQVENQNQNYLDLIVRLEEERTSINSAYSKITQSLNSVDKMKQKLKELEDFIENKNIIISKLEEKLKEKNQELKEKEFEIENSEEQIMKESVKNLRVELDETIGNRKLLEEEIKKIENESSQQKLRTTVLSSKEANYLCKEEVKRLEADIIEKNKILIQSDKTILKLKSELQEILKKPRKSVSRFSLQPSSHASTPLLSEPKMPSSPTSPKTPQTFAARADPRRNTIISKISKEGMTRDLRKTFRTIGKPNQSLGSKIVELNRGLFLSRINSTPTLFKSKIS
;
A
#
# COMPACT_ATOMS: atom_id res chain seq x y z
N MET A 1 54.17 51.88 -9.31
CA MET A 1 53.75 50.82 -8.36
C MET A 1 52.83 51.38 -7.28
N GLU A 2 53.05 52.63 -6.84
CA GLU A 2 52.21 53.36 -5.87
C GLU A 2 50.69 53.35 -6.15
N ASP A 3 50.28 53.37 -7.42
CA ASP A 3 48.86 53.42 -7.81
C ASP A 3 48.11 52.08 -7.60
N ARG A 4 48.84 50.97 -7.48
CA ARG A 4 48.25 49.66 -7.12
C ARG A 4 48.10 49.51 -5.61
N ASP A 5 49.06 50.02 -4.85
CA ASP A 5 49.05 49.92 -3.38
C ASP A 5 47.94 50.78 -2.79
N ALA A 6 47.74 52.00 -3.30
CA ALA A 6 46.61 52.86 -2.91
C ALA A 6 45.23 52.24 -3.23
N LYS A 7 45.15 51.44 -4.30
CA LYS A 7 43.91 50.75 -4.68
C LYS A 7 43.63 49.55 -3.77
N ILE A 8 44.68 48.82 -3.37
CA ILE A 8 44.59 47.73 -2.39
C ILE A 8 44.17 48.29 -1.03
N GLU A 9 44.76 49.41 -0.60
CA GLU A 9 44.42 50.07 0.67
C GLU A 9 42.96 50.53 0.70
N ASN A 10 42.44 51.08 -0.40
CA ASN A 10 41.01 51.42 -0.53
C ASN A 10 40.09 50.18 -0.44
N TYR A 11 40.50 49.04 -1.01
CA TYR A 11 39.72 47.81 -0.88
C TYR A 11 39.75 47.27 0.55
N LEU A 12 40.88 47.33 1.23
CA LEU A 12 41.00 46.93 2.64
C LEU A 12 40.12 47.80 3.54
N ASN A 13 40.18 49.12 3.38
CA ASN A 13 39.33 50.06 4.13
C ASN A 13 37.83 49.81 3.89
N THR A 14 37.44 49.43 2.66
CA THR A 14 36.05 49.09 2.33
C THR A 14 35.63 47.78 3.00
N ILE A 15 36.50 46.77 3.01
CA ILE A 15 36.24 45.49 3.66
C ILE A 15 36.10 45.66 5.17
N ASP A 16 36.95 46.47 5.79
CA ASP A 16 36.88 46.75 7.23
C ASP A 16 35.57 47.49 7.61
N ALA A 17 35.18 48.51 6.82
CA ALA A 17 33.91 49.21 7.02
C ALA A 17 32.69 48.27 6.87
N MET A 18 32.75 47.32 5.92
CA MET A 18 31.72 46.30 5.77
C MET A 18 31.70 45.32 6.96
N GLY A 19 32.87 44.98 7.50
CA GLY A 19 33.02 44.16 8.70
C GLY A 19 32.36 44.79 9.93
N GLU A 20 32.60 46.08 10.17
CA GLU A 20 32.00 46.83 11.27
C GLU A 20 30.47 46.92 11.16
N GLN A 21 29.94 47.14 9.95
CA GLN A 21 28.49 47.15 9.71
C GLN A 21 27.86 45.78 9.99
N MET A 22 28.54 44.70 9.62
CA MET A 22 28.06 43.34 9.86
C MET A 22 28.01 43.01 11.35
N GLU A 23 29.02 43.41 12.13
CA GLU A 23 29.00 43.25 13.59
C GLU A 23 27.92 44.11 14.26
N HIS A 24 27.70 45.34 13.78
CA HIS A 24 26.60 46.18 14.27
C HIS A 24 25.22 45.54 14.01
N LEU A 25 25.02 44.92 12.84
CA LEU A 25 23.79 44.20 12.51
C LEU A 25 23.62 42.94 13.36
N LYS A 26 24.68 42.17 13.62
CA LYS A 26 24.64 41.02 14.53
C LYS A 26 24.26 41.42 15.96
N SER A 27 24.82 42.53 16.46
CA SER A 27 24.49 43.08 17.78
C SER A 27 23.01 43.46 17.87
N LYS A 28 22.49 44.18 16.87
CA LYS A 28 21.06 44.52 16.76
C LYS A 28 20.16 43.30 16.71
N LEU A 29 20.56 42.25 15.98
CA LEU A 29 19.79 41.02 15.84
C LEU A 29 19.75 40.24 17.15
N SER A 30 20.86 40.22 17.89
CA SER A 30 20.92 39.67 19.26
C SER A 30 20.01 40.44 20.23
N GLU A 31 20.02 41.77 20.16
CA GLU A 31 19.14 42.62 20.97
C GLU A 31 17.66 42.35 20.67
N ILE A 32 17.29 42.23 19.39
CA ILE A 32 15.92 41.87 18.97
C ILE A 32 15.52 40.49 19.50
N ASN A 33 16.40 39.49 19.40
CA ASN A 33 16.14 38.14 19.91
C ASN A 33 15.95 38.12 21.43
N SER A 34 16.72 38.93 22.17
CA SER A 34 16.55 39.07 23.62
C SER A 34 15.18 39.68 23.99
N ARG A 35 14.72 40.68 23.22
CA ARG A 35 13.40 41.32 23.39
C ARG A 35 12.23 40.42 23.00
N ILE A 36 12.42 39.50 22.05
CA ILE A 36 11.42 38.49 21.67
C ILE A 36 11.29 37.44 22.78
N SER A 37 12.41 36.97 23.33
CA SER A 37 12.42 36.01 24.43
C SER A 37 11.78 36.57 25.71
N SER A 38 11.98 37.86 26.01
CA SER A 38 11.35 38.52 27.18
C SER A 38 9.86 38.85 26.99
N LYS A 39 9.33 38.86 25.76
CA LYS A 39 7.92 39.15 25.47
C LYS A 39 6.98 37.93 25.60
N ALA A 40 7.52 36.71 25.63
CA ALA A 40 6.72 35.49 25.75
C ALA A 40 6.04 35.30 27.14
N SER A 41 6.40 36.11 28.15
CA SER A 41 5.91 35.97 29.54
C SER A 41 4.96 37.08 30.03
N GLN A 42 4.47 37.97 29.16
CA GLN A 42 3.56 39.04 29.62
C GLN A 42 2.09 38.59 29.73
N PRO A 43 1.38 38.89 30.84
CA PRO A 43 -0.03 38.54 31.03
C PRO A 43 -0.97 39.23 30.02
N ASN A 44 -0.56 40.38 29.48
CA ASN A 44 -1.32 41.12 28.45
C ASN A 44 -1.34 40.39 27.10
N LEU A 45 -0.31 39.57 26.79
CA LEU A 45 -0.29 38.78 25.56
C LEU A 45 -1.23 37.57 25.67
N LYS A 46 -1.29 36.92 26.85
CA LYS A 46 -2.29 35.89 27.14
C LYS A 46 -3.71 36.43 27.07
N LEU A 47 -3.95 37.66 27.54
CA LEU A 47 -5.24 38.33 27.43
C LEU A 47 -5.59 38.67 25.97
N LEU A 48 -4.60 39.07 25.17
CA LEU A 48 -4.79 39.34 23.76
C LEU A 48 -5.05 38.04 22.99
N ASP A 49 -4.31 36.97 23.27
CA ASP A 49 -4.54 35.63 22.71
C ASP A 49 -5.90 35.09 23.11
N SER A 50 -6.35 35.29 24.36
CA SER A 50 -7.71 34.91 24.77
C SER A 50 -8.77 35.70 24.03
N LYS A 51 -8.55 37.00 23.78
CA LYS A 51 -9.46 37.83 22.97
C LYS A 51 -9.46 37.42 21.50
N ILE A 52 -8.30 37.12 20.93
CA ILE A 52 -8.17 36.62 19.56
C ILE A 52 -8.91 35.29 19.42
N ASN A 53 -8.71 34.36 20.35
CA ASN A 53 -9.41 33.07 20.36
C ASN A 53 -10.93 33.27 20.54
N GLN A 54 -11.36 34.20 21.39
CA GLN A 54 -12.77 34.52 21.55
C GLN A 54 -13.38 35.11 20.27
N SER A 55 -12.67 36.03 19.60
CA SER A 55 -13.10 36.59 18.31
C SER A 55 -13.08 35.55 17.19
N GLN A 56 -12.12 34.62 17.18
CA GLN A 56 -12.08 33.50 16.22
C GLN A 56 -13.26 32.54 16.44
N ASN A 57 -13.59 32.23 17.69
CA ASN A 57 -14.76 31.40 18.01
C ASN A 57 -16.07 32.09 17.62
N ALA A 58 -16.20 33.40 17.87
CA ALA A 58 -17.37 34.17 17.43
C ALA A 58 -17.50 34.21 15.89
N LEU A 59 -16.38 34.35 15.18
CA LEU A 59 -16.36 34.27 13.71
C LEU A 59 -16.76 32.87 13.21
N GLN A 60 -16.31 31.80 13.85
CA GLN A 60 -16.73 30.44 13.50
C GLN A 60 -18.22 30.22 13.75
N GLN A 61 -18.77 30.72 14.86
CA GLN A 61 -20.21 30.68 15.14
C GLN A 61 -21.02 31.43 14.09
N MET A 62 -20.62 32.67 13.75
CA MET A 62 -21.29 33.44 12.69
C MET A 62 -21.21 32.75 11.32
N LEU A 63 -20.09 32.09 10.99
CA LEU A 63 -19.98 31.32 9.75
C LEU A 63 -20.93 30.11 9.74
N GLN A 64 -21.04 29.40 10.86
CA GLN A 64 -22.00 28.30 11.01
C GLN A 64 -23.45 28.78 10.90
N GLU A 65 -23.78 29.93 11.49
CA GLU A 65 -25.10 30.56 11.35
C GLU A 65 -25.37 30.98 9.90
N ILE A 66 -24.40 31.56 9.19
CA ILE A 66 -24.53 31.89 7.77
C ILE A 66 -24.73 30.63 6.93
N GLU A 67 -24.03 29.53 7.22
CA GLU A 67 -24.23 28.26 6.52
C GLU A 67 -25.59 27.65 6.82
N TYR A 68 -26.05 27.73 8.07
CA TYR A 68 -27.38 27.31 8.48
C TYR A 68 -28.47 28.13 7.78
N GLU A 69 -28.37 29.45 7.77
CA GLU A 69 -29.27 30.36 7.05
C GLU A 69 -29.21 30.14 5.55
N ARG A 70 -28.04 29.91 4.95
CA ARG A 70 -27.92 29.50 3.54
C ARG A 70 -28.60 28.16 3.27
N SER A 71 -28.56 27.22 4.21
CA SER A 71 -29.25 25.93 4.08
C SER A 71 -30.77 26.09 4.20
N ILE A 72 -31.24 26.99 5.06
CA ILE A 72 -32.65 27.35 5.19
C ILE A 72 -33.09 28.07 3.92
N PHE A 73 -32.34 29.06 3.45
CA PHE A 73 -32.60 29.78 2.21
C PHE A 73 -32.65 28.82 1.03
N ARG A 74 -31.70 27.87 0.91
CA ARG A 74 -31.75 26.81 -0.11
C ARG A 74 -33.02 25.96 0.01
N ARG A 75 -33.39 25.56 1.21
CA ARG A 75 -34.63 24.80 1.47
C ARG A 75 -35.88 25.61 1.16
N LEU A 76 -35.89 26.91 1.47
CA LEU A 76 -36.96 27.83 1.15
C LEU A 76 -37.00 28.14 -0.35
N THR A 77 -35.87 28.19 -1.07
CA THR A 77 -35.87 28.33 -2.54
C THR A 77 -36.24 27.04 -3.26
N VAL A 78 -36.00 25.87 -2.66
CA VAL A 78 -36.46 24.57 -3.18
C VAL A 78 -37.92 24.30 -2.77
N SER A 79 -38.38 24.84 -1.64
CA SER A 79 -39.78 24.79 -1.19
C SER A 79 -40.66 25.91 -1.75
N ASN A 80 -40.04 27.01 -2.21
CA ASN A 80 -40.62 28.08 -3.03
C ASN A 80 -40.18 27.96 -4.49
N GLU A 81 -39.65 26.80 -4.90
CA GLU A 81 -39.74 26.40 -6.29
C GLU A 81 -41.16 25.88 -6.43
N PRO A 82 -42.08 26.67 -7.02
CA PRO A 82 -43.43 26.22 -7.14
C PRO A 82 -43.40 25.10 -8.19
N ALA A 83 -43.89 23.93 -7.81
CA ALA A 83 -44.52 23.06 -8.78
C ALA A 83 -45.52 23.92 -9.57
N ASN A 84 -45.22 24.19 -10.84
CA ASN A 84 -46.09 24.80 -11.85
C ASN A 84 -47.24 25.68 -11.31
N PRO A 85 -47.09 27.01 -11.25
CA PRO A 85 -48.12 27.90 -11.68
C PRO A 85 -47.83 28.20 -13.14
N SER A 86 -48.80 27.96 -14.00
CA SER A 86 -48.86 28.53 -15.34
C SER A 86 -48.32 29.97 -15.33
N PHE A 87 -47.16 30.20 -15.95
CA PHE A 87 -46.71 31.54 -16.31
C PHE A 87 -47.88 32.21 -17.04
N SER A 88 -48.46 33.22 -16.41
CA SER A 88 -49.63 33.89 -16.95
C SER A 88 -49.29 34.40 -18.36
N SER A 89 -50.27 34.35 -19.24
CA SER A 89 -50.17 34.91 -20.61
C SER A 89 -49.61 36.33 -20.64
N VAL A 90 -49.69 37.07 -19.52
CA VAL A 90 -49.21 38.44 -19.36
C VAL A 90 -47.69 38.56 -19.48
N ASP A 91 -46.89 37.64 -18.91
CA ASP A 91 -45.41 37.76 -18.98
C ASP A 91 -44.85 37.36 -20.34
N LYS A 92 -45.44 36.36 -21.00
CA LYS A 92 -45.10 36.03 -22.39
C LYS A 92 -45.51 37.15 -23.34
N ASN A 93 -46.64 37.80 -23.08
CA ASN A 93 -47.06 38.97 -23.84
C ASN A 93 -46.18 40.18 -23.55
N LEU A 94 -45.66 40.35 -22.32
CA LEU A 94 -44.74 41.43 -21.98
C LEU A 94 -43.37 41.25 -22.65
N ILE A 95 -42.84 40.02 -22.64
CA ILE A 95 -41.57 39.71 -23.32
C ILE A 95 -41.73 39.90 -24.83
N LYS A 96 -42.80 39.38 -25.44
CA LYS A 96 -43.10 39.63 -26.85
C LYS A 96 -43.28 41.11 -27.15
N ARG A 97 -43.98 41.86 -26.28
CA ARG A 97 -44.18 43.30 -26.46
C ARG A 97 -42.88 44.08 -26.33
N PHE A 98 -41.97 43.65 -25.47
CA PHE A 98 -40.65 44.25 -25.32
C PHE A 98 -39.77 43.97 -26.55
N GLU A 99 -39.81 42.75 -27.09
CA GLU A 99 -39.15 42.38 -28.34
C GLU A 99 -39.72 43.18 -29.53
N GLU A 100 -41.04 43.27 -29.65
CA GLU A 100 -41.74 44.10 -30.65
C GLU A 100 -41.35 45.58 -30.54
N LEU A 101 -41.34 46.16 -29.34
CA LEU A 101 -40.95 47.56 -29.12
C LEU A 101 -39.46 47.80 -29.41
N SER A 102 -38.60 46.82 -29.14
CA SER A 102 -37.18 46.88 -29.47
C SER A 102 -36.97 46.88 -30.99
N GLU A 103 -37.73 46.05 -31.70
CA GLU A 103 -37.69 45.96 -33.16
C GLU A 103 -38.33 47.19 -33.83
N GLU A 104 -39.45 47.68 -33.31
CA GLU A 104 -40.09 48.94 -33.72
C GLU A 104 -39.16 50.13 -33.51
N ASN A 105 -38.43 50.19 -32.38
CA ASN A 105 -37.42 51.24 -32.16
C ASN A 105 -36.24 51.15 -33.13
N LYS A 106 -35.79 49.95 -33.50
CA LYS A 106 -34.76 49.78 -34.54
C LYS A 106 -35.28 50.27 -35.91
N ILE A 107 -36.54 49.96 -36.24
CA ILE A 107 -37.18 50.42 -37.48
C ILE A 107 -37.39 51.94 -37.46
N LEU A 108 -37.77 52.53 -36.33
CA LEU A 108 -37.91 53.98 -36.19
C LEU A 108 -36.56 54.69 -36.24
N ALA A 109 -35.52 54.16 -35.63
CA ALA A 109 -34.16 54.71 -35.70
C ALA A 109 -33.62 54.69 -37.14
N SER A 110 -33.85 53.61 -37.88
CA SER A 110 -33.49 53.51 -39.30
C SER A 110 -34.34 54.40 -40.20
N LYS A 111 -35.66 54.53 -39.94
CA LYS A 111 -36.54 55.49 -40.64
C LYS A 111 -36.15 56.94 -40.35
N LYS A 112 -35.80 57.27 -39.11
CA LYS A 112 -35.34 58.61 -38.72
C LYS A 112 -34.03 58.96 -39.45
N LYS A 113 -33.04 58.06 -39.46
CA LYS A 113 -31.83 58.23 -40.25
C LYS A 113 -32.16 58.40 -41.74
N SER A 114 -33.04 57.56 -42.30
CA SER A 114 -33.47 57.67 -43.70
C SER A 114 -34.18 59.00 -44.01
N LEU A 115 -35.01 59.51 -43.10
CA LEU A 115 -35.68 60.81 -43.19
C LEU A 115 -34.71 61.98 -43.06
N GLU A 116 -33.70 61.89 -42.19
CA GLU A 116 -32.60 62.86 -42.10
C GLU A 116 -31.82 62.89 -43.41
N TYR A 117 -31.46 61.73 -43.98
CA TYR A 117 -30.84 61.62 -45.30
C TYR A 117 -31.74 62.14 -46.44
N SER A 118 -33.07 61.98 -46.35
CA SER A 118 -34.00 62.51 -47.35
C SER A 118 -34.20 64.02 -47.21
N ASN A 119 -34.24 64.56 -45.99
CA ASN A 119 -34.36 65.99 -45.73
C ASN A 119 -33.09 66.76 -46.11
N LEU A 120 -31.91 66.17 -45.94
CA LEU A 120 -30.64 66.66 -46.50
C LEU A 120 -30.64 66.70 -48.05
N ARG A 121 -31.57 66.00 -48.71
CA ARG A 121 -31.78 66.00 -50.16
C ARG A 121 -32.81 67.03 -50.65
N ILE A 122 -33.54 67.71 -49.75
CA ILE A 122 -34.52 68.77 -50.06
C ILE A 122 -33.92 70.19 -50.03
N PRO A 123 -32.76 70.47 -50.66
CA PRO A 123 -32.53 71.81 -51.16
C PRO A 123 -32.62 71.90 -52.68
N SER A 124 -33.17 70.89 -53.35
CA SER A 124 -33.11 70.79 -54.82
C SER A 124 -34.31 71.33 -55.59
N GLU A 125 -35.47 71.55 -54.95
CA GLU A 125 -36.66 72.06 -55.64
C GLU A 125 -36.89 73.57 -55.48
N SER A 126 -36.43 74.19 -54.39
CA SER A 126 -36.45 75.65 -54.20
C SER A 126 -35.26 76.37 -54.85
N SER A 127 -34.27 75.64 -55.38
CA SER A 127 -33.02 76.20 -55.90
C SER A 127 -33.02 76.54 -57.40
N LYS A 128 -34.11 76.26 -58.13
CA LYS A 128 -34.18 76.54 -59.58
C LYS A 128 -34.07 78.03 -59.95
N THR A 129 -34.12 78.94 -58.98
CA THR A 129 -33.93 80.39 -59.12
C THR A 129 -32.63 80.93 -58.51
N LEU A 130 -31.78 80.08 -57.92
CA LEU A 130 -30.53 80.49 -57.27
C LEU A 130 -29.34 80.52 -58.24
N ASN A 131 -28.42 81.47 -58.01
CA ASN A 131 -27.15 81.60 -58.75
C ASN A 131 -26.36 80.27 -58.75
N PRO A 132 -25.84 79.80 -59.90
CA PRO A 132 -25.13 78.52 -60.02
C PRO A 132 -23.94 78.36 -59.06
N ASN A 133 -23.25 79.45 -58.70
CA ASN A 133 -22.17 79.39 -57.71
C ASN A 133 -22.67 79.00 -56.31
N VAL A 134 -23.86 79.47 -55.92
CA VAL A 134 -24.47 79.14 -54.62
C VAL A 134 -24.89 77.67 -54.59
N GLN A 135 -25.41 77.14 -55.70
CA GLN A 135 -25.76 75.71 -55.80
C GLN A 135 -24.53 74.81 -55.70
N PHE A 136 -23.41 75.17 -56.33
CA PHE A 136 -22.15 74.44 -56.22
C PHE A 136 -21.62 74.42 -54.79
N LEU A 137 -21.58 75.58 -54.13
CA LEU A 137 -21.16 75.69 -52.73
C LEU A 137 -22.06 74.88 -51.80
N MET A 138 -23.38 74.86 -52.04
CA MET A 138 -24.33 74.07 -51.26
C MET A 138 -24.11 72.56 -51.43
N LYS A 139 -23.88 72.08 -52.65
CA LYS A 139 -23.52 70.66 -52.88
C LYS A 139 -22.22 70.28 -52.17
N LYS A 140 -21.22 71.17 -52.19
CA LYS A 140 -19.95 70.97 -51.48
C LYS A 140 -20.16 70.96 -49.96
N ALA A 141 -21.01 71.86 -49.43
CA ALA A 141 -21.35 71.90 -48.01
C ALA A 141 -22.03 70.60 -47.56
N ILE A 142 -23.03 70.11 -48.31
CA ILE A 142 -23.71 68.83 -48.03
C ILE A 142 -22.73 67.65 -48.12
N GLN A 143 -21.81 67.66 -49.08
CA GLN A 143 -20.79 66.61 -49.20
C GLN A 143 -19.86 66.60 -47.97
N VAL A 144 -19.39 67.76 -47.54
CA VAL A 144 -18.54 67.91 -46.35
C VAL A 144 -19.31 67.52 -45.08
N GLU A 145 -20.57 67.90 -44.97
CA GLU A 145 -21.44 67.52 -43.84
C GLU A 145 -21.63 65.99 -43.76
N ASN A 146 -21.90 65.33 -44.90
CA ASN A 146 -21.98 63.87 -44.96
C ASN A 146 -20.65 63.19 -44.59
N GLN A 147 -19.52 63.74 -45.04
CA GLN A 147 -18.20 63.24 -44.66
C GLN A 147 -17.96 63.39 -43.15
N ASN A 148 -18.28 64.55 -42.58
CA ASN A 148 -18.18 64.80 -41.14
C ASN A 148 -19.08 63.84 -40.34
N GLN A 149 -20.29 63.58 -40.81
CA GLN A 149 -21.19 62.62 -40.16
C GLN A 149 -20.60 61.19 -40.21
N ASN A 150 -20.03 60.78 -41.34
CA ASN A 150 -19.36 59.48 -41.45
C ASN A 150 -18.14 59.37 -40.52
N TYR A 151 -17.37 60.45 -40.35
CA TYR A 151 -16.26 60.48 -39.41
C TYR A 151 -16.74 60.41 -37.97
N LEU A 152 -17.84 61.08 -37.62
CA LEU A 152 -18.44 61.01 -36.30
C LEU A 152 -18.93 59.60 -35.96
N ASP A 153 -19.64 58.95 -36.90
CA ASP A 153 -20.09 57.55 -36.77
C ASP A 153 -18.91 56.56 -36.66
N LEU A 154 -17.76 56.87 -37.28
CA LEU A 154 -16.54 56.09 -37.12
C LEU A 154 -15.90 56.29 -35.74
N ILE A 155 -15.85 57.53 -35.24
CA ILE A 155 -15.33 57.82 -33.89
C ILE A 155 -16.14 57.07 -32.83
N VAL A 156 -17.47 57.13 -32.90
CA VAL A 156 -18.34 56.43 -31.95
C VAL A 156 -18.07 54.91 -31.97
N ARG A 157 -17.95 54.30 -33.15
CA ARG A 157 -17.63 52.87 -33.27
C ARG A 157 -16.25 52.52 -32.69
N LEU A 158 -15.24 53.34 -32.94
CA LEU A 158 -13.90 53.13 -32.38
C LEU A 158 -13.88 53.29 -30.85
N GLU A 159 -14.70 54.18 -30.29
CA GLU A 159 -14.87 54.32 -28.84
C GLU A 159 -15.57 53.11 -28.21
N GLU A 160 -16.61 52.59 -28.86
CA GLU A 160 -17.27 51.34 -28.46
C GLU A 160 -16.31 50.13 -28.53
N GLU A 161 -15.52 50.01 -29.59
CA GLU A 161 -14.48 48.98 -29.71
C GLU A 161 -13.42 49.12 -28.63
N ARG A 162 -12.94 50.34 -28.37
CA ARG A 162 -11.95 50.61 -27.32
C ARG A 162 -12.47 50.23 -25.93
N THR A 163 -13.72 50.58 -25.61
CA THR A 163 -14.32 50.22 -24.32
C THR A 163 -14.51 48.71 -24.19
N SER A 164 -14.91 48.03 -25.28
CA SER A 164 -15.00 46.57 -25.34
C SER A 164 -13.64 45.89 -25.10
N ILE A 165 -12.59 46.36 -25.77
CA ILE A 165 -11.21 45.86 -25.61
C ILE A 165 -10.71 46.08 -24.18
N ASN A 166 -10.92 47.26 -23.61
CA ASN A 166 -10.52 47.56 -22.23
C ASN A 166 -11.23 46.65 -21.22
N SER A 167 -12.51 46.37 -21.43
CA SER A 167 -13.27 45.42 -20.61
C SER A 167 -12.71 44.00 -20.71
N ALA A 168 -12.39 43.53 -21.92
CA ALA A 168 -11.77 42.23 -22.14
C ALA A 168 -10.38 42.15 -21.49
N TYR A 169 -9.55 43.18 -21.63
CA TYR A 169 -8.23 43.25 -21.02
C TYR A 169 -8.30 43.19 -19.49
N SER A 170 -9.24 43.91 -18.88
CA SER A 170 -9.47 43.86 -17.43
C SER A 170 -9.84 42.45 -16.95
N LYS A 171 -10.76 41.77 -17.66
CA LYS A 171 -11.15 40.38 -17.36
C LYS A 171 -9.99 39.39 -17.48
N ILE A 172 -9.18 39.52 -18.52
CA ILE A 172 -7.98 38.68 -18.72
C ILE A 172 -7.00 38.91 -17.58
N THR A 173 -6.74 40.17 -17.21
CA THR A 173 -5.81 40.52 -16.12
C THR A 173 -6.27 39.97 -14.78
N GLN A 174 -7.56 40.08 -14.46
CA GLN A 174 -8.14 39.48 -13.24
C GLN A 174 -8.02 37.95 -13.25
N SER A 175 -8.26 37.32 -14.40
CA SER A 175 -8.14 35.87 -14.56
C SER A 175 -6.70 35.40 -14.38
N LEU A 176 -5.74 36.13 -14.94
CA LEU A 176 -4.31 35.84 -14.79
C LEU A 176 -3.87 35.94 -13.32
N ASN A 177 -4.27 37.01 -12.62
CA ASN A 177 -4.01 37.16 -11.19
C ASN A 177 -4.62 36.02 -10.35
N SER A 178 -5.80 35.51 -10.75
CA SER A 178 -6.41 34.34 -10.11
C SER A 178 -5.58 33.08 -10.33
N VAL A 179 -5.09 32.86 -11.56
CA VAL A 179 -4.20 31.74 -11.90
C VAL A 179 -2.91 31.78 -11.07
N ASP A 180 -2.29 32.94 -10.91
CA ASP A 180 -1.06 33.05 -10.12
C ASP A 180 -1.30 32.77 -8.63
N LYS A 181 -2.43 33.22 -8.07
CA LYS A 181 -2.86 32.85 -6.71
C LYS A 181 -3.09 31.34 -6.57
N MET A 182 -3.67 30.70 -7.59
CA MET A 182 -3.87 29.25 -7.59
C MET A 182 -2.55 28.50 -7.67
N LYS A 183 -1.59 28.96 -8.50
CA LYS A 183 -0.24 28.38 -8.57
C LYS A 183 0.50 28.48 -7.24
N GLN A 184 0.38 29.62 -6.56
CA GLN A 184 0.98 29.80 -5.23
C GLN A 184 0.40 28.81 -4.21
N LYS A 185 -0.94 28.69 -4.15
CA LYS A 185 -1.61 27.71 -3.27
C LYS A 185 -1.23 26.26 -3.60
N LEU A 186 -1.08 25.95 -4.89
CA LEU A 186 -0.68 24.62 -5.34
C LEU A 186 0.73 24.29 -4.84
N LYS A 187 1.67 25.24 -4.95
CA LYS A 187 3.02 25.09 -4.41
C LYS A 187 3.03 24.90 -2.89
N GLU A 188 2.24 25.69 -2.15
CA GLU A 188 2.11 25.54 -0.69
C GLU A 188 1.55 24.15 -0.31
N LEU A 189 0.63 23.60 -1.09
CA LEU A 189 0.10 22.26 -0.89
C LEU A 189 1.11 21.17 -1.25
N GLU A 190 1.89 21.35 -2.31
CA GLU A 190 2.99 20.43 -2.68
C GLU A 190 4.03 20.36 -1.55
N ASP A 191 4.49 21.50 -1.05
CA ASP A 191 5.42 21.59 0.08
C ASP A 191 4.82 20.95 1.35
N PHE A 192 3.52 21.13 1.59
CA PHE A 192 2.82 20.48 2.71
C PHE A 192 2.78 18.96 2.56
N ILE A 193 2.47 18.45 1.36
CA ILE A 193 2.44 17.01 1.07
C ILE A 193 3.83 16.41 1.23
N GLU A 194 4.87 17.06 0.73
CA GLU A 194 6.26 16.62 0.88
C GLU A 194 6.65 16.49 2.36
N ASN A 195 6.33 17.52 3.16
CA ASN A 195 6.57 17.49 4.60
C ASN A 195 5.81 16.35 5.31
N LYS A 196 4.56 16.08 4.91
CA LYS A 196 3.78 14.97 5.46
C LYS A 196 4.36 13.61 5.06
N ASN A 197 4.84 13.46 3.82
CA ASN A 197 5.49 12.24 3.37
C ASN A 197 6.78 11.96 4.17
N ILE A 198 7.59 12.98 4.46
CA ILE A 198 8.77 12.84 5.32
C ILE A 198 8.39 12.34 6.72
N ILE A 199 7.29 12.86 7.29
CA ILE A 199 6.79 12.41 8.60
C ILE A 199 6.31 10.95 8.53
N ILE A 200 5.57 10.58 7.48
CA ILE A 200 5.09 9.21 7.26
C ILE A 200 6.28 8.25 7.18
N SER A 201 7.30 8.54 6.37
CA SER A 201 8.49 7.68 6.26
C SER A 201 9.20 7.49 7.59
N LYS A 202 9.34 8.55 8.41
CA LYS A 202 9.91 8.44 9.76
C LYS A 202 9.06 7.58 10.71
N LEU A 203 7.73 7.64 10.59
CA LEU A 203 6.83 6.81 11.38
C LEU A 203 6.86 5.34 10.94
N GLU A 204 6.97 5.08 9.64
CA GLU A 204 7.14 3.74 9.09
C GLU A 204 8.44 3.09 9.54
N GLU A 205 9.55 3.85 9.59
CA GLU A 205 10.83 3.39 10.15
C GLU A 205 10.68 3.01 11.62
N LYS A 206 10.11 3.90 12.44
CA LYS A 206 9.84 3.62 13.87
C LYS A 206 8.95 2.40 14.07
N LEU A 207 7.95 2.20 13.21
CA LEU A 207 7.06 1.05 13.29
C LEU A 207 7.80 -0.26 12.93
N LYS A 208 8.71 -0.22 11.96
CA LYS A 208 9.60 -1.35 11.65
C LYS A 208 10.52 -1.68 12.83
N GLU A 209 11.12 -0.67 13.46
CA GLU A 209 11.96 -0.85 14.66
C GLU A 209 11.16 -1.50 15.80
N LYS A 210 9.96 -0.98 16.09
CA LYS A 210 9.11 -1.54 17.15
C LYS A 210 8.63 -2.96 16.86
N ASN A 211 8.30 -3.28 15.61
CA ASN A 211 7.96 -4.65 15.23
C ASN A 211 9.15 -5.61 15.36
N GLN A 212 10.37 -5.12 15.10
CA GLN A 212 11.57 -5.92 15.32
C GLN A 212 11.80 -6.16 16.82
N GLU A 213 11.74 -5.12 17.65
CA GLU A 213 11.84 -5.24 19.11
C GLU A 213 10.80 -6.21 19.66
N LEU A 214 9.56 -6.16 19.15
CA LEU A 214 8.48 -7.06 19.57
C LEU A 214 8.80 -8.51 19.24
N LYS A 215 9.29 -8.80 18.03
CA LYS A 215 9.71 -10.16 17.64
C LYS A 215 10.88 -10.67 18.47
N GLU A 216 11.84 -9.81 18.78
CA GLU A 216 12.95 -10.15 19.67
C GLU A 216 12.43 -10.50 21.08
N LYS A 217 11.47 -9.72 21.59
CA LYS A 217 10.81 -10.01 22.88
C LYS A 217 9.97 -11.28 22.85
N GLU A 218 9.22 -11.55 21.78
CA GLU A 218 8.48 -12.79 21.61
C GLU A 218 9.41 -14.00 21.64
N PHE A 219 10.55 -13.92 20.94
CA PHE A 219 11.57 -14.97 20.96
C PHE A 219 12.22 -15.14 22.34
N GLU A 220 12.49 -14.04 23.07
CA GLU A 220 12.99 -14.08 24.44
C GLU A 220 11.98 -14.75 25.40
N ILE A 221 10.68 -14.47 25.24
CA ILE A 221 9.62 -15.08 26.05
C ILE A 221 9.47 -16.56 25.73
N GLU A 222 9.46 -16.93 24.45
CA GLU A 222 9.36 -18.33 24.02
C GLU A 222 10.55 -19.17 24.53
N ASN A 223 11.76 -18.59 24.54
CA ASN A 223 12.95 -19.23 25.10
C ASN A 223 13.15 -18.97 26.59
N SER A 224 12.18 -18.36 27.28
CA SER A 224 12.28 -18.16 28.71
C SER A 224 12.27 -19.52 29.41
N GLU A 225 13.09 -19.65 30.45
CA GLU A 225 13.17 -20.88 31.24
C GLU A 225 11.80 -21.27 31.81
N GLU A 226 10.94 -20.30 32.11
CA GLU A 226 9.58 -20.53 32.59
C GLU A 226 8.70 -21.25 31.55
N GLN A 227 8.79 -20.86 30.28
CA GLN A 227 7.99 -21.45 29.21
C GLN A 227 8.47 -22.87 28.87
N ILE A 228 9.80 -23.06 28.83
CA ILE A 228 10.44 -24.37 28.70
C ILE A 228 10.03 -25.29 29.85
N MET A 229 10.02 -24.78 31.09
CA MET A 229 9.59 -25.53 32.27
C MET A 229 8.11 -25.86 32.25
N LYS A 230 7.24 -24.97 31.78
CA LYS A 230 5.80 -25.25 31.60
C LYS A 230 5.57 -26.37 30.60
N GLU A 231 6.28 -26.38 29.48
CA GLU A 231 6.21 -27.45 28.48
C GLU A 231 6.75 -28.78 29.03
N SER A 232 7.87 -28.74 29.76
CA SER A 232 8.42 -29.92 30.43
C SER A 232 7.45 -30.51 31.46
N VAL A 233 6.83 -29.70 32.31
CA VAL A 233 5.82 -30.15 33.28
C VAL A 233 4.61 -30.75 32.59
N LYS A 234 4.16 -30.18 31.46
CA LYS A 234 3.06 -30.72 30.67
C LYS A 234 3.40 -32.11 30.12
N ASN A 235 4.60 -32.27 29.56
CA ASN A 235 5.06 -33.56 29.04
C ASN A 235 5.17 -34.61 30.15
N LEU A 236 5.73 -34.25 31.31
CA LEU A 236 5.82 -35.14 32.47
C LEU A 236 4.44 -35.58 32.99
N ARG A 237 3.42 -34.71 32.92
CA ARG A 237 2.04 -35.09 33.26
C ARG A 237 1.47 -36.13 32.30
N VAL A 238 1.71 -35.96 30.99
CA VAL A 238 1.29 -36.93 29.98
C VAL A 238 1.97 -38.28 30.22
N GLU A 239 3.29 -38.30 30.43
CA GLU A 239 4.03 -39.53 30.75
C GLU A 239 3.54 -40.19 32.04
N LEU A 240 3.19 -39.40 33.06
CA LEU A 240 2.62 -39.92 34.31
C LEU A 240 1.27 -40.58 34.07
N ASP A 241 0.37 -39.94 33.31
CA ASP A 241 -0.95 -40.47 32.99
C ASP A 241 -0.84 -41.77 32.17
N GLU A 242 0.08 -41.83 31.20
CA GLU A 242 0.38 -43.05 30.44
C GLU A 242 0.93 -44.16 31.34
N THR A 243 1.83 -43.83 32.27
CA THR A 243 2.41 -44.80 33.21
C THR A 243 1.34 -45.35 34.17
N ILE A 244 0.44 -44.50 34.65
CA ILE A 244 -0.70 -44.90 35.48
C ILE A 244 -1.65 -45.81 34.68
N GLY A 245 -1.92 -45.48 33.42
CA GLY A 245 -2.71 -46.31 32.51
C GLY A 245 -2.10 -47.70 32.32
N ASN A 246 -0.81 -47.75 31.98
CA ASN A 246 -0.06 -49.01 31.80
C ASN A 246 -0.03 -49.84 33.08
N ARG A 247 0.15 -49.20 34.24
CA ARG A 247 0.11 -49.89 35.53
C ARG A 247 -1.24 -50.55 35.79
N LYS A 248 -2.36 -49.88 35.50
CA LYS A 248 -3.70 -50.47 35.66
C LYS A 248 -3.90 -51.68 34.76
N LEU A 249 -3.46 -51.61 33.51
CA LEU A 249 -3.52 -52.73 32.57
C LEU A 249 -2.72 -53.94 33.09
N LEU A 250 -1.50 -53.71 33.60
CA LEU A 250 -0.69 -54.77 34.20
C LEU A 250 -1.33 -55.34 35.47
N GLU A 251 -1.93 -54.52 36.33
CA GLU A 251 -2.65 -54.99 37.53
C GLU A 251 -3.87 -55.85 37.16
N GLU A 252 -4.59 -55.51 36.11
CA GLU A 252 -5.68 -56.33 35.57
C GLU A 252 -5.18 -57.66 35.00
N GLU A 253 -4.06 -57.64 34.28
CA GLU A 253 -3.43 -58.84 33.72
C GLU A 253 -2.92 -59.79 34.82
N ILE A 254 -2.28 -59.25 35.87
CA ILE A 254 -1.86 -60.02 37.06
C ILE A 254 -3.07 -60.68 37.72
N LYS A 255 -4.16 -59.94 37.99
CA LYS A 255 -5.38 -60.51 38.57
C LYS A 255 -5.97 -61.62 37.71
N LYS A 256 -5.92 -61.47 36.38
CA LYS A 256 -6.38 -62.50 35.45
C LYS A 256 -5.53 -63.77 35.59
N ILE A 257 -4.20 -63.63 35.60
CA ILE A 257 -3.26 -64.75 35.81
C ILE A 257 -3.47 -65.41 37.18
N GLU A 258 -3.69 -64.64 38.25
CA GLU A 258 -3.96 -65.16 39.60
C GLU A 258 -5.26 -65.97 39.65
N ASN A 259 -6.31 -65.49 38.97
CA ASN A 259 -7.59 -66.21 38.84
C ASN A 259 -7.42 -67.51 38.04
N GLU A 260 -6.71 -67.47 36.90
CA GLU A 260 -6.39 -68.65 36.09
C GLU A 260 -5.58 -69.67 36.90
N SER A 261 -4.55 -69.23 37.63
CA SER A 261 -3.75 -70.07 38.52
C SER A 261 -4.58 -70.70 39.64
N SER A 262 -5.50 -69.93 40.24
CA SER A 262 -6.39 -70.41 41.29
C SER A 262 -7.37 -71.46 40.76
N GLN A 263 -7.95 -71.25 39.58
CA GLN A 263 -8.79 -72.23 38.90
C GLN A 263 -8.00 -73.50 38.55
N GLN A 264 -6.75 -73.37 38.12
CA GLN A 264 -5.88 -74.51 37.83
C GLN A 264 -5.54 -75.30 39.09
N LYS A 265 -5.29 -74.64 40.22
CA LYS A 265 -5.09 -75.30 41.53
C LYS A 265 -6.34 -76.07 41.97
N LEU A 266 -7.53 -75.50 41.79
CA LEU A 266 -8.82 -76.17 42.04
C LEU A 266 -9.04 -77.40 41.14
N ARG A 267 -8.55 -77.38 39.89
CA ARG A 267 -8.59 -78.54 38.99
C ARG A 267 -7.60 -79.64 39.39
N THR A 268 -6.53 -79.33 40.10
CA THR A 268 -5.50 -80.32 40.49
C THR A 268 -5.75 -81.05 41.81
N THR A 269 -6.75 -80.64 42.61
CA THR A 269 -7.11 -81.36 43.84
C THR A 269 -7.97 -82.59 43.53
N VAL A 270 -7.30 -83.74 43.51
CA VAL A 270 -7.82 -85.13 43.48
C VAL A 270 -8.82 -85.42 42.35
N LEU A 271 -8.33 -85.43 41.11
CA LEU A 271 -9.02 -86.13 40.02
C LEU A 271 -8.60 -87.59 40.01
N SER A 272 -9.58 -88.51 40.06
CA SER A 272 -9.35 -89.93 39.80
C SER A 272 -8.74 -90.11 38.40
N SER A 273 -7.85 -91.09 38.20
CA SER A 273 -7.17 -91.35 36.90
C SER A 273 -8.15 -91.46 35.70
N LYS A 274 -9.40 -91.88 35.95
CA LYS A 274 -10.47 -91.89 34.93
C LYS A 274 -11.00 -90.49 34.59
N GLU A 275 -11.17 -89.62 35.58
CA GLU A 275 -11.62 -88.23 35.40
C GLU A 275 -10.51 -87.35 34.82
N ALA A 276 -9.26 -87.58 35.22
CA ALA A 276 -8.10 -86.92 34.62
C ALA A 276 -7.94 -87.26 33.12
N ASN A 277 -8.13 -88.53 32.73
CA ASN A 277 -8.11 -88.93 31.32
C ASN A 277 -9.31 -88.40 30.53
N TYR A 278 -10.49 -88.30 31.15
CA TYR A 278 -11.66 -87.70 30.52
C TYR A 278 -11.45 -86.20 30.27
N LEU A 279 -10.99 -85.46 31.29
CA LEU A 279 -10.67 -84.04 31.17
C LEU A 279 -9.51 -83.77 30.22
N CYS A 280 -8.50 -84.63 30.17
CA CYS A 280 -7.42 -84.52 29.20
C CYS A 280 -7.95 -84.71 27.76
N LYS A 281 -8.86 -85.68 27.53
CA LYS A 281 -9.52 -85.85 26.23
C LYS A 281 -10.42 -84.67 25.85
N GLU A 282 -11.16 -84.11 26.79
CA GLU A 282 -11.96 -82.89 26.59
C GLU A 282 -11.07 -81.68 26.28
N GLU A 283 -9.98 -81.52 27.03
CA GLU A 283 -9.03 -80.41 26.84
C GLU A 283 -8.29 -80.53 25.51
N VAL A 284 -7.91 -81.75 25.09
CA VAL A 284 -7.36 -82.00 23.75
C VAL A 284 -8.38 -81.61 22.68
N LYS A 285 -9.66 -81.99 22.82
CA LYS A 285 -10.71 -81.56 21.88
C LYS A 285 -10.92 -80.05 21.87
N ARG A 286 -10.86 -79.38 23.03
CA ARG A 286 -10.97 -77.93 23.14
C ARG A 286 -9.79 -77.23 22.47
N LEU A 287 -8.57 -77.69 22.72
CA LEU A 287 -7.36 -77.17 22.09
C LEU A 287 -7.37 -77.44 20.58
N GLU A 288 -7.86 -78.59 20.12
CA GLU A 288 -8.06 -78.87 18.69
C GLU A 288 -9.06 -77.87 18.07
N ALA A 289 -10.16 -77.56 18.76
CA ALA A 289 -11.14 -76.55 18.31
C ALA A 289 -10.53 -75.13 18.27
N ASP A 290 -9.80 -74.74 19.31
CA ASP A 290 -9.09 -73.45 19.38
C ASP A 290 -8.01 -73.34 18.29
N ILE A 291 -7.27 -74.42 18.02
CA ILE A 291 -6.29 -74.48 16.92
C ILE A 291 -6.98 -74.30 15.58
N ILE A 292 -8.13 -74.96 15.36
CA ILE A 292 -8.92 -74.80 14.13
C ILE A 292 -9.41 -73.36 13.98
N GLU A 293 -9.91 -72.74 15.05
CA GLU A 293 -10.39 -71.35 15.03
C GLU A 293 -9.25 -70.36 14.78
N LYS A 294 -8.12 -70.50 15.48
CA LYS A 294 -6.93 -69.68 15.28
C LYS A 294 -6.34 -69.86 13.88
N ASN A 295 -6.31 -71.08 13.34
CA ASN A 295 -5.92 -71.31 11.94
C ASN A 295 -6.90 -70.63 10.96
N LYS A 296 -8.20 -70.62 11.24
CA LYS A 296 -9.18 -69.92 10.41
C LYS A 296 -8.93 -68.42 10.40
N ILE A 297 -8.61 -67.83 11.56
CA ILE A 297 -8.23 -66.41 11.69
C ILE A 297 -6.92 -66.14 10.94
N LEU A 298 -5.91 -67.00 11.08
CA LEU A 298 -4.63 -66.88 10.39
C LEU A 298 -4.80 -66.94 8.86
N ILE A 299 -5.60 -67.89 8.36
CA ILE A 299 -5.93 -67.99 6.93
C ILE A 299 -6.68 -66.75 6.43
N GLN A 300 -7.56 -66.17 7.26
CA GLN A 300 -8.23 -64.91 6.93
C GLN A 300 -7.25 -63.73 6.91
N SER A 301 -6.34 -63.61 7.87
CA SER A 301 -5.32 -62.55 7.88
C SER A 301 -4.33 -62.70 6.73
N ASP A 302 -3.93 -63.92 6.39
CA ASP A 302 -3.07 -64.16 5.22
C ASP A 302 -3.78 -63.78 3.92
N LYS A 303 -5.09 -64.04 3.80
CA LYS A 303 -5.91 -63.56 2.68
C LYS A 303 -6.00 -62.05 2.62
N THR A 304 -6.17 -61.35 3.75
CA THR A 304 -6.19 -59.87 3.76
C THR A 304 -4.83 -59.29 3.43
N ILE A 305 -3.74 -59.87 3.95
CA ILE A 305 -2.36 -59.49 3.60
C ILE A 305 -2.11 -59.70 2.10
N LEU A 306 -2.58 -60.81 1.50
CA LEU A 306 -2.45 -61.04 0.06
C LEU A 306 -3.25 -60.02 -0.77
N LYS A 307 -4.48 -59.70 -0.36
CA LYS A 307 -5.29 -58.65 -1.01
C LYS A 307 -4.61 -57.29 -0.94
N LEU A 308 -4.15 -56.88 0.24
CA LEU A 308 -3.42 -55.63 0.44
C LEU A 308 -2.12 -55.60 -0.36
N LYS A 309 -1.38 -56.71 -0.44
CA LYS A 309 -0.19 -56.81 -1.31
C LYS A 309 -0.53 -56.68 -2.78
N SER A 310 -1.64 -57.26 -3.25
CA SER A 310 -2.08 -57.09 -4.65
C SER A 310 -2.55 -55.66 -4.96
N GLU A 311 -3.27 -55.01 -4.04
CA GLU A 311 -3.67 -53.60 -4.18
C GLU A 311 -2.47 -52.66 -4.19
N LEU A 312 -1.48 -52.89 -3.33
CA LEU A 312 -0.23 -52.13 -3.28
C LEU A 312 0.58 -52.32 -4.58
N GLN A 313 0.57 -53.53 -5.15
CA GLN A 313 1.18 -53.82 -6.44
C GLN A 313 0.42 -53.19 -7.62
N GLU A 314 -0.91 -53.10 -7.57
CA GLU A 314 -1.72 -52.34 -8.54
C GLU A 314 -1.46 -50.83 -8.43
N ILE A 315 -1.32 -50.28 -7.23
CA ILE A 315 -0.97 -48.87 -7.02
C ILE A 315 0.44 -48.56 -7.57
N LEU A 316 1.39 -49.47 -7.39
CA LEU A 316 2.76 -49.36 -7.94
C LEU A 316 2.82 -49.57 -9.46
N LYS A 317 1.90 -50.36 -10.04
CA LYS A 317 1.78 -50.57 -11.50
C LYS A 317 0.96 -49.51 -12.21
N LYS A 318 0.26 -48.61 -11.51
CA LYS A 318 -0.41 -47.46 -12.11
C LYS A 318 0.65 -46.45 -12.58
N PRO A 319 0.82 -46.21 -13.89
CA PRO A 319 1.69 -45.13 -14.35
C PRO A 319 1.14 -43.81 -13.82
N ARG A 320 2.00 -42.98 -13.20
CA ARG A 320 1.70 -41.59 -12.83
C ARG A 320 1.22 -40.88 -14.10
N LYS A 321 -0.10 -40.79 -14.28
CA LYS A 321 -0.71 -40.00 -15.35
C LYS A 321 -0.39 -38.55 -15.07
N SER A 322 0.45 -38.01 -15.93
CA SER A 322 0.55 -36.60 -16.23
C SER A 322 -0.86 -36.01 -16.36
N VAL A 323 -1.13 -34.97 -15.58
CA VAL A 323 -2.27 -34.11 -15.78
C VAL A 323 -1.96 -33.25 -17.02
N SER A 324 -2.55 -33.58 -18.17
CA SER A 324 -2.77 -32.64 -19.27
C SER A 324 -3.85 -33.12 -20.26
N ARG A 325 -5.01 -32.47 -20.12
CA ARG A 325 -6.08 -32.05 -21.06
C ARG A 325 -6.26 -32.62 -22.49
N PHE A 326 -7.55 -32.53 -22.88
CA PHE A 326 -8.25 -32.54 -24.19
C PHE A 326 -8.96 -33.86 -24.55
N SER A 327 -10.18 -33.92 -25.12
CA SER A 327 -11.21 -32.96 -25.60
C SER A 327 -12.58 -33.69 -25.66
N LEU A 328 -13.73 -33.02 -25.80
CA LEU A 328 -14.62 -32.97 -27.01
C LEU A 328 -15.80 -32.00 -26.69
N GLN A 329 -15.92 -30.83 -27.34
CA GLN A 329 -16.88 -30.43 -28.41
C GLN A 329 -18.37 -30.22 -27.99
N PRO A 330 -19.24 -29.51 -28.78
CA PRO A 330 -19.13 -28.20 -29.44
C PRO A 330 -20.38 -27.29 -29.18
N SER A 331 -20.32 -25.96 -29.41
CA SER A 331 -21.47 -25.11 -29.83
C SER A 331 -21.12 -23.61 -29.91
N SER A 332 -21.15 -23.11 -31.15
CA SER A 332 -21.59 -21.79 -31.68
C SER A 332 -21.04 -20.41 -31.18
N HIS A 333 -20.53 -19.66 -32.19
CA HIS A 333 -20.42 -18.19 -32.38
C HIS A 333 -19.62 -17.34 -31.34
N ALA A 334 -18.75 -16.38 -31.67
CA ALA A 334 -18.18 -15.82 -32.90
C ALA A 334 -16.98 -14.90 -32.52
N SER A 335 -15.99 -14.82 -33.42
CA SER A 335 -15.13 -13.65 -33.74
C SER A 335 -14.13 -13.03 -32.72
N THR A 336 -12.84 -13.38 -32.89
CA THR A 336 -11.61 -12.53 -33.11
C THR A 336 -11.27 -11.32 -32.19
N PRO A 337 -10.00 -10.79 -32.15
CA PRO A 337 -8.68 -11.41 -32.39
C PRO A 337 -7.49 -10.95 -31.47
N LEU A 338 -6.38 -11.72 -31.57
CA LEU A 338 -4.93 -11.40 -31.51
C LEU A 338 -4.25 -10.65 -30.32
N LEU A 339 -3.18 -11.27 -29.77
CA LEU A 339 -1.76 -10.83 -29.82
C LEU A 339 -0.88 -11.89 -29.09
N SER A 340 -0.13 -12.73 -29.82
CA SER A 340 1.33 -12.65 -30.10
C SER A 340 2.27 -13.26 -29.04
N GLU A 341 2.87 -14.38 -29.46
CA GLU A 341 4.13 -15.08 -29.11
C GLU A 341 5.32 -14.18 -28.67
N PRO A 342 6.39 -14.72 -28.00
CA PRO A 342 7.35 -15.62 -28.66
C PRO A 342 8.15 -16.67 -27.85
N LYS A 343 8.37 -17.80 -28.53
CA LYS A 343 9.56 -18.66 -28.78
C LYS A 343 10.63 -19.02 -27.71
N MET A 344 10.88 -20.34 -27.74
CA MET A 344 11.94 -21.20 -27.18
C MET A 344 13.39 -20.84 -27.56
N PRO A 345 14.39 -21.49 -26.92
CA PRO A 345 15.08 -22.57 -27.64
C PRO A 345 15.44 -23.85 -26.82
N SER A 346 15.36 -24.97 -27.55
CA SER A 346 16.06 -26.27 -27.54
C SER A 346 16.92 -26.82 -26.37
N SER A 347 16.71 -28.12 -26.14
CA SER A 347 17.56 -29.17 -25.49
C SER A 347 18.88 -29.45 -26.25
N PRO A 348 19.76 -30.46 -25.95
CA PRO A 348 19.68 -31.59 -24.98
C PRO A 348 21.01 -31.98 -24.24
N THR A 349 20.97 -32.76 -23.14
CA THR A 349 21.90 -33.91 -22.89
C THR A 349 21.49 -34.77 -21.68
N SER A 350 21.69 -36.08 -21.79
CA SER A 350 21.41 -37.17 -20.84
C SER A 350 22.50 -37.31 -19.73
N PRO A 351 22.30 -38.19 -18.72
CA PRO A 351 22.75 -37.95 -17.34
C PRO A 351 24.14 -38.51 -17.01
N LYS A 352 24.92 -37.78 -16.19
CA LYS A 352 26.11 -38.29 -15.52
C LYS A 352 25.78 -38.81 -14.12
N THR A 353 26.32 -39.98 -13.81
CA THR A 353 26.40 -40.63 -12.50
C THR A 353 26.96 -39.71 -11.42
N PRO A 354 26.53 -39.85 -10.15
CA PRO A 354 26.90 -38.93 -9.08
C PRO A 354 28.37 -39.12 -8.67
N GLN A 355 29.15 -38.03 -8.78
CA GLN A 355 30.47 -37.91 -8.20
C GLN A 355 30.39 -37.98 -6.67
N THR A 356 31.14 -38.92 -6.09
CA THR A 356 31.41 -39.04 -4.66
C THR A 356 32.19 -37.80 -4.20
N PHE A 357 31.53 -36.89 -3.49
CA PHE A 357 32.22 -35.81 -2.78
C PHE A 357 32.85 -36.36 -1.50
N ALA A 358 34.17 -36.48 -1.49
CA ALA A 358 34.94 -36.74 -0.28
C ALA A 358 34.88 -35.50 0.63
N ALA A 359 34.10 -35.57 1.70
CA ALA A 359 34.05 -34.53 2.72
C ALA A 359 35.29 -34.62 3.63
N ARG A 360 36.22 -33.67 3.50
CA ARG A 360 37.30 -33.46 4.47
C ARG A 360 36.71 -32.77 5.70
N ALA A 361 36.73 -33.44 6.86
CA ALA A 361 36.39 -32.82 8.13
C ALA A 361 37.46 -31.76 8.47
N ASP A 362 37.07 -30.50 8.64
CA ASP A 362 38.00 -29.40 8.93
C ASP A 362 38.36 -29.42 10.45
N PRO A 363 39.63 -29.68 10.82
CA PRO A 363 40.04 -29.86 12.22
C PRO A 363 39.90 -28.59 13.08
N ARG A 364 39.67 -27.43 12.46
CA ARG A 364 39.54 -26.14 13.16
C ARG A 364 38.12 -25.86 13.69
N ARG A 365 37.17 -26.77 13.43
CA ARG A 365 35.74 -26.60 13.77
C ARG A 365 35.48 -26.34 15.25
N ASN A 366 36.05 -27.14 16.15
CA ASN A 366 35.77 -27.00 17.59
C ASN A 366 36.28 -25.66 18.13
N THR A 367 37.36 -25.15 17.57
CA THR A 367 37.94 -23.84 17.89
C THR A 367 37.07 -22.69 17.35
N ILE A 368 36.43 -22.85 16.19
CA ILE A 368 35.55 -21.83 15.60
C ILE A 368 34.20 -21.79 16.31
N ILE A 369 33.61 -22.95 16.65
CA ILE A 369 32.34 -23.05 17.37
C ILE A 369 32.46 -22.52 18.81
N SER A 370 33.56 -22.84 19.51
CA SER A 370 33.80 -22.32 20.86
C SER A 370 33.99 -20.80 20.89
N LYS A 371 34.56 -20.20 19.83
CA LYS A 371 34.69 -18.74 19.70
C LYS A 371 33.37 -18.05 19.36
N ILE A 372 32.51 -18.68 18.53
CA ILE A 372 31.14 -18.18 18.24
C ILE A 372 30.31 -18.09 19.52
N SER A 373 30.42 -19.08 20.40
CA SER A 373 29.61 -19.20 21.60
C SER A 373 30.01 -18.26 22.74
N LYS A 374 31.19 -17.63 22.69
CA LYS A 374 31.73 -16.85 23.83
C LYS A 374 31.86 -15.35 23.61
N GLU A 375 32.10 -14.85 22.39
CA GLU A 375 32.51 -13.43 22.22
C GLU A 375 31.83 -12.68 21.06
N GLY A 376 30.81 -13.26 20.41
CA GLY A 376 30.20 -12.64 19.23
C GLY A 376 31.16 -12.53 18.03
N MET A 377 30.72 -11.88 16.96
CA MET A 377 31.38 -11.95 15.64
C MET A 377 32.62 -11.03 15.52
N THR A 378 33.72 -11.44 16.15
CA THR A 378 35.01 -10.73 16.14
C THR A 378 35.69 -10.72 14.74
N ARG A 379 36.63 -9.79 14.53
CA ARG A 379 37.34 -9.62 13.24
C ARG A 379 38.10 -10.87 12.80
N ASP A 380 38.61 -11.64 13.75
CA ASP A 380 39.32 -12.89 13.49
C ASP A 380 38.38 -14.01 13.07
N LEU A 381 37.17 -14.04 13.63
CA LEU A 381 36.14 -15.00 13.25
C LEU A 381 35.74 -14.81 11.77
N ARG A 382 35.58 -13.56 11.31
CA ARG A 382 35.32 -13.23 9.90
C ARG A 382 36.44 -13.67 8.97
N LYS A 383 37.71 -13.61 9.40
CA LYS A 383 38.85 -14.12 8.62
C LYS A 383 38.78 -15.64 8.48
N THR A 384 38.46 -16.38 9.54
CA THR A 384 38.27 -17.84 9.47
C THR A 384 37.09 -18.26 8.60
N PHE A 385 36.00 -17.49 8.55
CA PHE A 385 34.88 -17.78 7.63
C PHE A 385 35.18 -17.44 6.16
N ARG A 386 36.23 -16.66 5.87
CA ARG A 386 36.66 -16.46 4.47
C ARG A 386 37.36 -17.69 3.90
N THR A 387 37.99 -18.51 4.74
CA THR A 387 38.66 -19.75 4.31
C THR A 387 37.72 -20.95 4.20
N ILE A 388 36.44 -20.78 4.56
CA ILE A 388 35.44 -21.85 4.60
C ILE A 388 34.34 -21.56 3.58
N GLY A 389 34.07 -22.53 2.71
CA GLY A 389 33.11 -22.43 1.62
C GLY A 389 33.58 -21.54 0.47
N LYS A 390 32.69 -21.28 -0.49
CA LYS A 390 32.97 -20.43 -1.66
C LYS A 390 32.93 -18.94 -1.28
N PRO A 391 33.74 -18.08 -1.94
CA PRO A 391 33.59 -16.64 -1.82
C PRO A 391 32.16 -16.23 -2.28
N ASN A 392 31.52 -15.31 -1.56
CA ASN A 392 30.13 -14.83 -1.76
C ASN A 392 28.99 -15.73 -1.22
N GLN A 393 29.29 -16.84 -0.53
CA GLN A 393 28.25 -17.54 0.22
C GLN A 393 27.88 -16.79 1.50
N SER A 394 26.58 -16.77 1.81
CA SER A 394 26.08 -16.21 3.06
C SER A 394 26.64 -16.96 4.27
N LEU A 395 26.75 -16.28 5.41
CA LEU A 395 27.30 -16.87 6.64
C LEU A 395 26.50 -18.12 7.07
N GLY A 396 25.18 -18.10 6.89
CA GLY A 396 24.31 -19.25 7.15
C GLY A 396 24.68 -20.46 6.28
N SER A 397 24.93 -20.26 4.98
CA SER A 397 25.36 -21.34 4.09
C SER A 397 26.72 -21.93 4.49
N LYS A 398 27.65 -21.10 4.95
CA LYS A 398 28.98 -21.54 5.42
C LYS A 398 28.90 -22.35 6.72
N ILE A 399 27.99 -21.99 7.62
CA ILE A 399 27.71 -22.75 8.85
C ILE A 399 27.07 -24.10 8.52
N VAL A 400 26.14 -24.13 7.56
CA VAL A 400 25.55 -25.39 7.06
C VAL A 400 26.61 -26.28 6.42
N GLU A 401 27.55 -25.71 5.66
CA GLU A 401 28.65 -26.47 5.05
C GLU A 401 29.60 -27.06 6.11
N LEU A 402 29.94 -26.29 7.15
CA LEU A 402 30.67 -26.76 8.33
C LEU A 402 29.99 -27.91 9.07
N ASN A 403 28.65 -27.91 9.14
CA ASN A 403 27.88 -28.97 9.80
C ASN A 403 27.59 -30.17 8.87
N ARG A 404 27.52 -29.98 7.55
CA ARG A 404 27.35 -31.07 6.58
C ARG A 404 28.54 -32.03 6.56
N GLY A 405 29.76 -31.52 6.76
CA GLY A 405 30.95 -32.38 6.91
C GLY A 405 30.83 -33.40 8.04
N LEU A 406 30.07 -33.05 9.10
CA LEU A 406 29.84 -33.89 10.29
C LEU A 406 28.84 -35.02 10.04
N PHE A 407 27.78 -34.75 9.28
CA PHE A 407 26.80 -35.76 8.92
C PHE A 407 27.43 -36.83 8.03
N LEU A 408 28.28 -36.42 7.08
CA LEU A 408 28.96 -37.36 6.19
C LEU A 408 30.11 -38.12 6.90
N SER A 409 30.82 -37.50 7.85
CA SER A 409 31.88 -38.18 8.60
C SER A 409 31.33 -39.22 9.59
N ARG A 410 30.15 -39.00 10.20
CA ARG A 410 29.51 -39.97 11.10
C ARG A 410 28.92 -41.17 10.37
N ILE A 411 28.44 -41.00 9.14
CA ILE A 411 27.93 -42.10 8.32
C ILE A 411 29.08 -43.04 7.90
N ASN A 412 30.30 -42.52 7.76
CA ASN A 412 31.49 -43.30 7.40
C ASN A 412 32.24 -43.89 8.60
N SER A 413 31.77 -43.67 9.84
CA SER A 413 32.38 -44.21 11.06
C SER A 413 31.36 -45.03 11.85
N THR A 414 30.93 -46.16 11.29
CA THR A 414 30.26 -47.22 12.05
C THR A 414 31.31 -48.01 12.84
N PRO A 415 31.12 -48.26 14.16
CA PRO A 415 32.05 -49.06 14.95
C PRO A 415 31.87 -50.55 14.65
N THR A 416 32.92 -51.21 14.19
CA THR A 416 33.03 -52.67 14.16
C THR A 416 33.28 -53.20 15.57
N LEU A 417 32.24 -53.66 16.27
CA LEU A 417 32.39 -54.50 17.47
C LEU A 417 31.23 -55.49 17.57
N PHE A 418 31.48 -56.74 17.16
CA PHE A 418 31.18 -57.99 17.88
C PHE A 418 31.51 -59.19 16.96
N LYS A 419 32.78 -59.63 17.00
CA LYS A 419 33.16 -61.02 16.72
C LYS A 419 33.72 -61.58 18.02
N SER A 420 32.93 -62.40 18.70
CA SER A 420 33.42 -63.28 19.76
C SER A 420 32.80 -64.66 19.58
N LYS A 421 33.66 -65.58 19.15
CA LYS A 421 33.74 -67.01 19.49
C LYS A 421 32.42 -67.77 19.73
N ILE A 422 32.11 -68.67 18.81
CA ILE A 422 31.48 -69.95 19.14
C ILE A 422 32.54 -71.02 18.84
N SER A 423 32.85 -71.78 19.89
CA SER A 423 33.50 -73.08 19.84
C SER A 423 32.50 -74.15 19.46
#